data_AF-A0AA35RNF5-F1
#
_entry.id   AF-A0AA35RNF5-F1
#
_cell.length_a   1.000
_cell.length_b   1.000
_cell.length_c   1.000
_cell.angle_alpha   90.00
_cell.angle_beta   90.00
_cell.angle_gamma   90.00
#
_symmetry.space_group_name_H-M   'P 1'
#
loop_
_entity.id
_entity.type
_entity.pdbx_description
1 polymer ?
#
loop_
_entity_poly.entity_id
_entity_poly.type
_entity_poly.pdbx_seq_one_letter_code
_entity_poly.pdbx_strand_id
1 'polypeptide(L)'
;MASRGIIYEYEDGGRYCGEWENDAAHGHGACTGPDGNGLFQGVWERGHQVSGVFTWPSGQRYMGKWRQGVREGAGKETKKDGTEYCGEFTRDSRGPFGVLRQPNGVVFRGTWKEGVQHGLGTELYIDGGMYRGEYLNGMRHGHGTRSSSNYERSTTVETVSVNSSLDDSIENLASTLEDPSSVASTVTSGGSASDPTSNAQIYEGEWKDDRRHGYGVLKIVGHHTYYGQWEENMRSGYGVMIYGEEKRKEEGQWQRGKLVQKLKRRKLQLKSKQLEAKVNQAHMNALQAAEAARSKADLAEGRANTASAKSRLAVRAAQQALKDAETAEAVEKFYRNAPKVQGERAVISFQKSLVRK
;
A
#
# COMPACT_ATOMS: atom_id res chain seq x y z
N MET A 1 4.28 -43.66 -15.57
CA MET A 1 3.13 -44.06 -16.42
C MET A 1 2.60 -42.80 -17.08
N ALA A 2 2.27 -42.83 -18.37
CA ALA A 2 1.88 -41.63 -19.12
C ALA A 2 0.65 -40.95 -18.49
N SER A 3 0.75 -39.64 -18.26
CA SER A 3 -0.36 -38.79 -17.83
C SER A 3 -1.52 -38.94 -18.83
N ARG A 4 -2.65 -39.48 -18.37
CA ARG A 4 -3.87 -39.50 -19.16
C ARG A 4 -4.58 -38.17 -18.95
N GLY A 5 -4.73 -37.36 -19.99
CA GLY A 5 -5.62 -36.20 -19.93
C GLY A 5 -7.07 -36.66 -19.92
N ILE A 6 -7.78 -36.31 -18.85
CA ILE A 6 -9.20 -36.60 -18.65
C ILE A 6 -9.88 -35.29 -18.28
N ILE A 7 -11.07 -35.07 -18.84
CA ILE A 7 -11.97 -34.02 -18.38
C ILE A 7 -12.83 -34.59 -17.26
N TYR A 8 -12.79 -33.96 -16.10
CA TYR A 8 -13.63 -34.32 -14.97
C TYR A 8 -14.72 -33.28 -14.79
N GLU A 9 -15.98 -33.71 -14.78
CA GLU A 9 -17.14 -32.86 -14.54
C GLU A 9 -17.70 -33.14 -13.14
N TYR A 10 -17.86 -32.09 -12.35
CA TYR A 10 -18.40 -32.17 -10.99
C TYR A 10 -19.93 -32.09 -11.04
N GLU A 11 -20.60 -32.67 -10.05
CA GLU A 11 -22.07 -32.61 -9.92
C GLU A 11 -22.60 -31.18 -9.80
N ASP A 12 -21.78 -30.26 -9.28
CA ASP A 12 -22.11 -28.85 -9.11
C ASP A 12 -21.83 -27.98 -10.35
N GLY A 13 -21.60 -28.59 -11.52
CA GLY A 13 -21.35 -27.89 -12.78
C GLY A 13 -19.92 -27.36 -12.94
N GLY A 14 -19.04 -27.56 -11.96
CA GLY A 14 -17.60 -27.33 -12.14
C GLY A 14 -16.97 -28.30 -13.12
N ARG A 15 -15.75 -27.99 -13.58
CA ARG A 15 -14.97 -28.86 -14.47
C ARG A 15 -13.49 -28.74 -14.19
N TYR A 16 -12.77 -29.86 -14.23
CA TYR A 16 -11.31 -29.89 -14.32
C TYR A 16 -10.87 -30.46 -15.67
N CYS A 17 -9.85 -29.85 -16.27
CA CYS A 17 -9.18 -30.33 -17.48
C CYS A 17 -7.68 -30.19 -17.30
N GLY A 18 -6.96 -31.30 -17.29
CA GLY A 18 -5.52 -31.29 -17.04
C GLY A 18 -4.92 -32.68 -16.94
N GLU A 19 -3.70 -32.70 -16.43
CA GLU A 19 -2.92 -33.91 -16.23
C GLU A 19 -3.30 -34.61 -14.90
N TRP A 20 -3.09 -35.93 -14.87
CA TRP A 20 -3.45 -36.80 -13.75
C TRP A 20 -2.29 -37.71 -13.38
N GLU A 21 -2.11 -37.92 -12.09
CA GLU A 21 -1.17 -38.89 -11.53
C GLU A 21 -1.79 -39.55 -10.29
N ASN A 22 -1.80 -40.89 -10.24
CA ASN A 22 -2.34 -41.68 -9.12
C ASN A 22 -3.75 -41.23 -8.69
N ASP A 23 -4.66 -41.09 -9.66
CA ASP A 23 -6.06 -40.65 -9.47
C ASP A 23 -6.24 -39.26 -8.83
N ALA A 24 -5.19 -38.44 -8.86
CA ALA A 24 -5.19 -37.06 -8.40
C ALA A 24 -4.77 -36.09 -9.51
N ALA A 25 -5.32 -34.87 -9.49
CA ALA A 25 -4.84 -33.81 -10.38
C ALA A 25 -3.35 -33.53 -10.10
N HIS A 26 -2.55 -33.51 -11.16
CA HIS A 26 -1.11 -33.29 -11.08
C HIS A 26 -0.65 -32.49 -12.30
N GLY A 27 0.50 -31.84 -12.24
CA GLY A 27 1.05 -31.12 -13.39
C GLY A 27 0.21 -29.90 -13.73
N HIS A 28 -0.05 -29.62 -15.01
CA HIS A 28 -0.79 -28.42 -15.41
C HIS A 28 -2.27 -28.72 -15.70
N GLY A 29 -3.14 -27.82 -15.26
CA GLY A 29 -4.58 -27.96 -15.51
C GLY A 29 -5.41 -26.73 -15.15
N ALA A 30 -6.59 -26.69 -15.74
CA ALA A 30 -7.61 -25.67 -15.52
C ALA A 30 -8.78 -26.27 -14.73
N CYS A 31 -9.30 -25.53 -13.75
CA CYS A 31 -10.48 -25.91 -12.97
C CYS A 31 -11.45 -24.74 -12.86
N THR A 32 -12.72 -24.98 -13.14
CA THR A 32 -13.81 -24.05 -12.83
C THR A 32 -14.49 -24.42 -11.51
N GLY A 33 -14.99 -23.40 -10.80
CA GLY A 33 -15.86 -23.61 -9.65
C GLY A 33 -17.30 -23.99 -10.06
N PRO A 34 -18.20 -24.15 -9.07
CA PRO A 34 -19.61 -24.52 -9.29
C PRO A 34 -20.30 -23.63 -10.33
N ASP A 35 -21.06 -24.23 -11.25
CA ASP A 35 -21.73 -23.56 -12.37
C ASP A 35 -20.79 -22.74 -13.28
N GLY A 36 -19.50 -23.06 -13.29
CA GLY A 36 -18.48 -22.29 -14.00
C GLY A 36 -18.03 -21.02 -13.27
N ASN A 37 -18.44 -20.82 -12.01
CA ASN A 37 -18.07 -19.63 -11.25
C ASN A 37 -16.61 -19.67 -10.79
N GLY A 38 -15.81 -18.83 -11.43
CA GLY A 38 -14.39 -18.69 -11.14
C GLY A 38 -13.55 -19.74 -11.86
N LEU A 39 -12.36 -19.34 -12.26
CA LEU A 39 -11.44 -20.14 -13.06
C LEU A 39 -10.07 -20.14 -12.41
N PHE A 40 -9.57 -21.32 -12.06
CA PHE A 40 -8.17 -21.55 -11.73
C PHE A 40 -7.44 -22.12 -12.95
N GLN A 41 -6.27 -21.60 -13.25
CA GLN A 41 -5.35 -22.16 -14.25
C GLN A 41 -3.94 -22.19 -13.64
N GLY A 42 -3.30 -23.36 -13.63
CA GLY A 42 -1.93 -23.48 -13.13
C GLY A 42 -1.51 -24.90 -12.79
N VAL A 43 -0.58 -25.00 -11.84
CA VAL A 43 0.05 -26.23 -11.38
C VAL A 43 -0.75 -26.88 -10.26
N TRP A 44 -0.88 -28.19 -10.36
CA TRP A 44 -1.50 -29.10 -9.42
C TRP A 44 -0.49 -30.13 -8.91
N GLU A 45 -0.58 -30.47 -7.63
CA GLU A 45 0.18 -31.56 -7.04
C GLU A 45 -0.72 -32.32 -6.08
N ARG A 46 -0.89 -33.63 -6.32
CA ARG A 46 -1.70 -34.54 -5.48
C ARG A 46 -3.10 -34.00 -5.21
N GLY A 47 -3.73 -33.40 -6.23
CA GLY A 47 -5.08 -32.85 -6.15
C GLY A 47 -5.18 -31.42 -5.64
N HIS A 48 -4.07 -30.77 -5.29
CA HIS A 48 -4.04 -29.42 -4.73
C HIS A 48 -3.39 -28.41 -5.67
N GLN A 49 -3.89 -27.18 -5.70
CA GLN A 49 -3.24 -26.07 -6.39
C GLN A 49 -1.91 -25.71 -5.71
N VAL A 50 -0.88 -25.45 -6.50
CA VAL A 50 0.45 -25.07 -6.02
C VAL A 50 0.84 -23.66 -6.46
N SER A 51 0.63 -23.35 -7.74
CA SER A 51 0.95 -22.06 -8.37
C SER A 51 -0.01 -21.83 -9.52
N GLY A 52 -0.53 -20.62 -9.68
CA GLY A 52 -1.44 -20.35 -10.77
C GLY A 52 -2.25 -19.07 -10.59
N VAL A 53 -3.10 -18.84 -11.59
CA VAL A 53 -3.99 -17.69 -11.65
C VAL A 53 -5.40 -18.13 -11.31
N PHE A 54 -6.03 -17.42 -10.38
CA PHE A 54 -7.46 -17.51 -10.15
C PHE A 54 -8.15 -16.24 -10.60
N THR A 55 -9.19 -16.39 -11.41
CA THR A 55 -10.03 -15.29 -11.88
C THR A 55 -11.44 -15.47 -11.32
N TRP A 56 -11.89 -14.49 -10.54
CA TRP A 56 -13.26 -14.47 -10.01
C TRP A 56 -14.25 -14.03 -11.09
N PRO A 57 -15.54 -14.41 -11.01
CA PRO A 57 -16.57 -13.94 -11.93
C PRO A 57 -16.69 -12.41 -12.04
N SER A 58 -16.32 -11.69 -10.97
CA SER A 58 -16.32 -10.23 -10.93
C SER A 58 -15.18 -9.57 -11.72
N GLY A 59 -14.25 -10.35 -12.27
CA GLY A 59 -13.06 -9.89 -13.00
C GLY A 59 -11.84 -9.65 -12.12
N GLN A 60 -11.95 -9.83 -10.80
CA GLN A 60 -10.80 -9.81 -9.90
C GLN A 60 -9.88 -10.99 -10.21
N ARG A 61 -8.58 -10.82 -9.98
CA ARG A 61 -7.57 -11.85 -10.26
C ARG A 61 -6.57 -11.98 -9.13
N TYR A 62 -6.14 -13.21 -8.87
CA TYR A 62 -5.02 -13.51 -7.99
C TYR A 62 -4.02 -14.37 -8.76
N MET A 63 -2.76 -14.01 -8.68
CA MET A 63 -1.65 -14.66 -9.38
C MET A 63 -0.57 -14.94 -8.35
N GLY A 64 -0.31 -16.22 -8.04
CA GLY A 64 0.70 -16.55 -7.04
C GLY A 64 0.62 -17.97 -6.54
N LYS A 65 1.09 -18.15 -5.30
CA LYS A 65 1.23 -19.44 -4.66
C LYS A 65 -0.05 -19.87 -3.93
N TRP A 66 -0.26 -21.18 -3.93
CA TRP A 66 -1.41 -21.83 -3.34
C TRP A 66 -0.95 -22.96 -2.43
N ARG A 67 -1.72 -23.23 -1.38
CA ARG A 67 -1.52 -24.39 -0.51
C ARG A 67 -2.87 -24.86 0.00
N GLN A 68 -3.17 -26.14 -0.19
CA GLN A 68 -4.41 -26.77 0.31
C GLN A 68 -5.69 -25.97 -0.06
N GLY A 69 -5.72 -25.40 -1.27
CA GLY A 69 -6.87 -24.66 -1.78
C GLY A 69 -7.05 -23.24 -1.25
N VAL A 70 -6.08 -22.70 -0.49
CA VAL A 70 -6.07 -21.29 -0.06
C VAL A 70 -4.86 -20.54 -0.61
N ARG A 71 -4.98 -19.23 -0.74
CA ARG A 71 -3.85 -18.36 -1.13
C ARG A 71 -2.84 -18.32 0.00
N GLU A 72 -1.61 -18.73 -0.29
CA GLU A 72 -0.55 -18.82 0.72
C GLU A 72 0.83 -18.58 0.11
N GLY A 73 1.62 -17.72 0.76
CA GLY A 73 2.92 -17.28 0.27
C GLY A 73 2.84 -16.02 -0.59
N ALA A 74 3.79 -15.86 -1.50
CA ALA A 74 3.91 -14.65 -2.30
C ALA A 74 2.89 -14.63 -3.46
N GLY A 75 2.23 -13.49 -3.67
CA GLY A 75 1.27 -13.35 -4.77
C GLY A 75 0.83 -11.91 -5.04
N LYS A 76 0.21 -11.72 -6.19
CA LYS A 76 -0.39 -10.46 -6.66
C LYS A 76 -1.90 -10.61 -6.75
N GLU A 77 -2.64 -9.65 -6.18
CA GLU A 77 -4.09 -9.54 -6.30
C GLU A 77 -4.41 -8.25 -7.08
N THR A 78 -5.25 -8.35 -8.11
CA THR A 78 -5.78 -7.20 -8.86
C THR A 78 -7.30 -7.17 -8.70
N LYS A 79 -7.80 -6.06 -8.17
CA LYS A 79 -9.22 -5.81 -7.98
C LYS A 79 -9.87 -5.29 -9.26
N LYS A 80 -11.21 -5.31 -9.31
CA LYS A 80 -12.00 -4.82 -10.45
C LYS A 80 -11.75 -3.35 -10.78
N ASP A 81 -11.47 -2.54 -9.76
CA ASP A 81 -11.15 -1.12 -9.91
C ASP A 81 -9.72 -0.88 -10.44
N GLY A 82 -8.92 -1.93 -10.65
CA GLY A 82 -7.51 -1.86 -11.04
C GLY A 82 -6.54 -1.68 -9.88
N THR A 83 -7.02 -1.65 -8.63
CA THR A 83 -6.14 -1.65 -7.45
C THR A 83 -5.36 -2.95 -7.37
N GLU A 84 -4.04 -2.85 -7.23
CA GLU A 84 -3.13 -3.99 -7.15
C GLU A 84 -2.52 -4.10 -5.75
N TYR A 85 -2.47 -5.32 -5.22
CA TYR A 85 -1.70 -5.66 -4.03
C TYR A 85 -0.63 -6.69 -4.39
N CYS A 86 0.61 -6.41 -4.02
CA CYS A 86 1.74 -7.34 -4.17
C CYS A 86 2.38 -7.57 -2.80
N GLY A 87 2.33 -8.81 -2.30
CA GLY A 87 2.89 -9.13 -0.99
C GLY A 87 2.72 -10.59 -0.62
N GLU A 88 2.81 -10.86 0.68
CA GLU A 88 2.56 -12.19 1.23
C GLU A 88 1.06 -12.40 1.49
N PHE A 89 0.64 -13.65 1.46
CA PHE A 89 -0.69 -14.14 1.81
C PHE A 89 -0.56 -15.27 2.82
N THR A 90 -1.46 -15.31 3.79
CA THR A 90 -1.56 -16.35 4.81
C THR A 90 -3.03 -16.74 4.93
N ARG A 91 -3.39 -17.97 4.51
CA ARG A 91 -4.76 -18.50 4.56
C ARG A 91 -5.80 -17.51 4.01
N ASP A 92 -5.64 -17.13 2.74
CA ASP A 92 -6.50 -16.16 2.03
C ASP A 92 -6.49 -14.73 2.54
N SER A 93 -5.72 -14.41 3.57
CA SER A 93 -5.61 -13.04 4.08
C SER A 93 -4.27 -12.44 3.66
N ARG A 94 -4.25 -11.11 3.43
CA ARG A 94 -2.99 -10.40 3.20
C ARG A 94 -2.08 -10.61 4.42
N GLY A 95 -0.87 -11.07 4.16
CA GLY A 95 0.18 -11.23 5.15
C GLY A 95 0.66 -9.89 5.69
N PRO A 96 1.63 -9.89 6.61
CA PRO A 96 2.00 -8.70 7.38
C PRO A 96 2.72 -7.62 6.57
N PHE A 97 3.19 -7.91 5.35
CA PHE A 97 3.95 -6.99 4.51
C PHE A 97 3.44 -7.03 3.07
N GLY A 98 3.24 -5.85 2.49
CA GLY A 98 2.84 -5.75 1.10
C GLY A 98 2.78 -4.32 0.59
N VAL A 99 2.72 -4.21 -0.73
CA VAL A 99 2.61 -2.95 -1.46
C VAL A 99 1.25 -2.89 -2.14
N LEU A 100 0.51 -1.81 -1.92
CA LEU A 100 -0.73 -1.51 -2.63
C LEU A 100 -0.46 -0.41 -3.65
N ARG A 101 -0.97 -0.57 -4.87
CA ARG A 101 -0.93 0.43 -5.94
C ARG A 101 -2.35 0.67 -6.40
N GLN A 102 -2.77 1.92 -6.38
CA GLN A 102 -4.05 2.32 -6.92
C GLN A 102 -3.88 2.79 -8.37
N PRO A 103 -4.91 2.69 -9.23
CA PRO A 103 -4.84 3.14 -10.63
C PRO A 103 -4.51 4.63 -10.78
N ASN A 104 -4.89 5.43 -9.78
CA ASN A 104 -4.59 6.87 -9.72
C ASN A 104 -3.11 7.18 -9.40
N GLY A 105 -2.25 6.16 -9.26
CA GLY A 105 -0.83 6.33 -8.97
C GLY A 105 -0.47 6.40 -7.48
N VAL A 106 -1.44 6.36 -6.56
CA VAL A 106 -1.16 6.29 -5.12
C VAL A 106 -0.52 4.94 -4.78
N VAL A 107 0.56 4.98 -4.00
CA VAL A 107 1.30 3.77 -3.60
C VAL A 107 1.46 3.73 -2.09
N PHE A 108 0.98 2.66 -1.47
CA PHE A 108 1.25 2.36 -0.06
C PHE A 108 2.25 1.20 0.06
N ARG A 109 3.23 1.34 0.95
CA ARG A 109 4.25 0.34 1.27
C ARG A 109 4.34 0.22 2.78
N GLY A 110 4.02 -0.93 3.36
CA GLY A 110 4.07 -1.06 4.80
C GLY A 110 3.48 -2.35 5.32
N THR A 111 3.03 -2.28 6.57
CA THR A 111 2.45 -3.42 7.27
C THR A 111 0.93 -3.49 7.15
N TRP A 112 0.43 -4.72 7.29
CA TRP A 112 -0.97 -5.06 7.13
C TRP A 112 -1.46 -5.94 8.28
N LYS A 113 -2.73 -5.82 8.62
CA LYS A 113 -3.43 -6.69 9.57
C LYS A 113 -4.86 -6.89 9.08
N GLU A 114 -5.33 -8.12 9.04
CA GLU A 114 -6.73 -8.45 8.66
C GLU A 114 -7.16 -7.83 7.31
N GLY A 115 -6.21 -7.74 6.37
CA GLY A 115 -6.47 -7.22 5.01
C GLY A 115 -6.40 -5.69 4.86
N VAL A 116 -6.22 -4.93 5.94
CA VAL A 116 -6.13 -3.45 5.93
C VAL A 116 -4.75 -2.95 6.37
N GLN A 117 -4.40 -1.73 5.97
CA GLN A 117 -3.16 -1.08 6.40
C GLN A 117 -3.17 -0.91 7.93
N HIS A 118 -2.10 -1.33 8.60
CA HIS A 118 -2.03 -1.30 10.06
C HIS A 118 -0.57 -1.32 10.50
N GLY A 119 -0.20 -0.58 11.54
CA GLY A 119 1.17 -0.50 12.03
C GLY A 119 1.91 0.65 11.37
N LEU A 120 2.98 0.38 10.63
CA LEU A 120 3.83 1.41 10.04
C LEU A 120 3.84 1.31 8.52
N GLY A 121 3.82 2.45 7.83
CA GLY A 121 3.90 2.48 6.38
C GLY A 121 4.20 3.84 5.78
N THR A 122 4.55 3.79 4.51
CA THR A 122 4.82 4.94 3.64
C THR A 122 3.76 4.98 2.55
N GLU A 123 3.12 6.13 2.37
CA GLU A 123 2.15 6.38 1.30
C GLU A 123 2.63 7.53 0.43
N LEU A 124 2.79 7.26 -0.87
CA LEU A 124 3.11 8.24 -1.90
C LEU A 124 1.82 8.64 -2.61
N TYR A 125 1.57 9.95 -2.69
CA TYR A 125 0.40 10.52 -3.33
C TYR A 125 0.69 10.92 -4.78
N ILE A 126 -0.38 11.09 -5.57
CA ILE A 126 -0.31 11.51 -6.97
C ILE A 126 0.37 12.88 -7.16
N ASP A 127 0.24 13.77 -6.17
CA ASP A 127 0.89 15.09 -6.20
C ASP A 127 2.41 14.97 -6.06
N GLY A 128 2.95 13.81 -5.64
CA GLY A 128 4.36 13.60 -5.28
C GLY A 128 4.64 13.88 -3.79
N GLY A 129 3.61 14.26 -3.02
CA GLY A 129 3.65 14.30 -1.58
C GLY A 129 3.72 12.90 -0.99
N MET A 130 4.09 12.81 0.29
CA MET A 130 4.30 11.53 0.96
C MET A 130 3.92 11.60 2.44
N TYR A 131 3.30 10.54 2.95
CA TYR A 131 3.12 10.28 4.37
C TYR A 131 4.02 9.12 4.82
N ARG A 132 4.65 9.25 5.99
CA ARG A 132 5.39 8.19 6.66
C ARG A 132 5.05 8.18 8.13
N GLY A 133 4.55 7.06 8.64
CA GLY A 133 4.21 6.97 10.04
C GLY A 133 3.26 5.83 10.34
N GLU A 134 2.49 6.03 11.39
CA GLU A 134 1.60 5.02 11.95
C GLU A 134 0.23 4.97 11.23
N TYR A 135 -0.34 3.77 11.19
CA TYR A 135 -1.64 3.45 10.62
C TYR A 135 -2.43 2.57 11.60
N LEU A 136 -3.73 2.84 11.70
CA LEU A 136 -4.68 2.04 12.45
C LEU A 136 -5.92 1.80 11.58
N ASN A 137 -6.19 0.53 11.25
CA ASN A 137 -7.37 0.08 10.52
C ASN A 137 -7.61 0.84 9.20
N GLY A 138 -6.54 1.02 8.42
CA GLY A 138 -6.58 1.68 7.12
C GLY A 138 -6.36 3.20 7.16
N MET A 139 -6.40 3.83 8.34
CA MET A 139 -6.28 5.29 8.47
C MET A 139 -4.95 5.69 9.13
N ARG A 140 -4.42 6.86 8.76
CA ARG A 140 -3.26 7.46 9.44
C ARG A 140 -3.65 7.79 10.88
N HIS A 141 -2.84 7.35 11.82
CA HIS A 141 -3.12 7.44 13.24
C HIS A 141 -1.79 7.48 14.01
N GLY A 142 -1.75 7.97 15.26
CA GLY A 142 -0.52 7.98 16.05
C GLY A 142 0.42 9.08 15.55
N HIS A 143 1.71 8.79 15.34
CA HIS A 143 2.68 9.79 14.91
C HIS A 143 3.12 9.56 13.46
N GLY A 144 3.27 10.65 12.71
CA GLY A 144 3.72 10.58 11.33
C GLY A 144 4.07 11.93 10.71
N THR A 145 4.86 11.85 9.64
CA THR A 145 5.32 12.99 8.85
C THR A 145 4.61 12.99 7.50
N ARG A 146 3.99 14.12 7.13
CA ARG A 146 3.41 14.36 5.80
C ARG A 146 4.13 15.51 5.12
N SER A 147 4.75 15.26 3.97
CA SER A 147 5.26 16.27 3.05
C SER A 147 4.33 16.43 1.86
N SER A 148 3.98 17.65 1.46
CA SER A 148 3.37 17.91 0.15
C SER A 148 4.44 18.09 -0.92
N SER A 149 4.06 17.92 -2.17
CA SER A 149 4.87 18.38 -3.30
C SER A 149 4.72 19.89 -3.51
N ASN A 150 5.57 20.45 -4.38
CA ASN A 150 5.43 21.81 -4.87
C ASN A 150 4.29 21.90 -5.87
N TYR A 151 3.38 22.85 -5.66
CA TYR A 151 2.19 23.07 -6.49
C TYR A 151 2.52 23.21 -8.00
N GLU A 152 3.68 23.76 -8.37
CA GLU A 152 4.09 23.93 -9.78
C GLU A 152 4.44 22.63 -10.52
N ARG A 153 4.76 21.54 -9.80
CA ARG A 153 5.00 20.21 -10.42
C ARG A 153 3.71 19.43 -10.64
N SER A 154 2.60 19.87 -10.02
CA SER A 154 1.30 19.23 -10.15
C SER A 154 0.57 19.65 -11.44
N THR A 155 0.94 20.77 -12.05
CA THR A 155 0.32 21.32 -13.27
C THR A 155 1.03 20.92 -14.57
N THR A 156 2.17 20.24 -14.50
CA THR A 156 2.92 19.76 -15.69
C THR A 156 2.77 18.26 -15.95
N VAL A 157 1.95 17.55 -15.18
CA VAL A 157 1.63 16.13 -15.40
C VAL A 157 0.32 15.96 -16.21
N GLU A 158 -0.23 17.04 -16.77
CA GLU A 158 -1.18 16.92 -17.87
C GLU A 158 -0.41 16.63 -19.17
N THR A 159 -0.83 15.56 -19.85
CA THR A 159 -0.31 15.04 -21.14
C THR A 159 0.96 14.18 -21.11
N VAL A 160 0.85 12.98 -20.52
CA VAL A 160 1.43 11.82 -21.19
C VAL A 160 0.28 10.93 -21.65
N SER A 161 -0.06 11.08 -22.92
CA SER A 161 -1.04 10.24 -23.63
C SER A 161 -0.60 8.78 -23.57
N VAL A 162 -1.33 7.97 -22.82
CA VAL A 162 -1.07 6.53 -22.69
C VAL A 162 -1.75 5.80 -23.85
N ASN A 163 -1.11 5.83 -25.02
CA ASN A 163 -1.43 4.94 -26.15
C ASN A 163 -0.15 4.22 -26.59
N SER A 164 0.32 3.26 -25.79
CA SER A 164 1.09 2.09 -26.24
C SER A 164 1.46 1.21 -25.03
N SER A 165 1.51 -0.11 -25.30
CA SER A 165 1.74 -1.24 -24.39
C SER A 165 2.58 -0.97 -23.14
N LEU A 166 1.93 -1.09 -21.98
CA LEU A 166 2.42 -0.86 -20.62
C LEU A 166 3.40 -1.92 -20.07
N ASP A 167 3.80 -2.92 -20.85
CA ASP A 167 4.63 -4.03 -20.33
C ASP A 167 6.15 -3.80 -20.51
N ASP A 168 6.62 -3.19 -21.59
CA ASP A 168 8.06 -3.15 -21.90
C ASP A 168 8.81 -1.91 -21.39
N SER A 169 8.11 -0.86 -20.95
CA SER A 169 8.72 0.40 -20.52
C SER A 169 8.90 0.53 -18.99
N ILE A 170 8.35 -0.41 -18.21
CA ILE A 170 8.58 -0.48 -16.76
C ILE A 170 9.83 -1.31 -16.43
N GLU A 171 10.22 -2.29 -17.26
CA GLU A 171 11.47 -3.02 -17.07
C GLU A 171 12.71 -2.12 -17.24
N ASN A 172 12.66 -1.08 -18.09
CA ASN A 172 13.75 -0.10 -18.19
C ASN A 172 13.81 0.93 -17.06
N LEU A 173 12.72 1.10 -16.29
CA LEU A 173 12.72 1.91 -15.07
C LEU A 173 13.04 1.06 -13.82
N ALA A 174 12.88 -0.26 -13.90
CA ALA A 174 13.21 -1.21 -12.85
C ALA A 174 14.65 -1.77 -12.97
N SER A 175 15.23 -1.79 -14.18
CA SER A 175 16.62 -2.24 -14.44
C SER A 175 17.68 -1.18 -14.14
N THR A 176 17.30 0.10 -14.00
CA THR A 176 18.17 1.19 -13.54
C THR A 176 18.15 1.40 -12.03
N LEU A 177 17.46 0.54 -11.28
CA LEU A 177 17.41 0.57 -9.81
C LEU A 177 18.10 -0.67 -9.22
N GLU A 178 19.34 -0.89 -9.64
CA GLU A 178 20.32 -1.48 -8.74
C GLU A 178 20.55 -0.48 -7.60
N ASP A 179 20.13 -0.89 -6.41
CA ASP A 179 20.46 -0.30 -5.11
C ASP A 179 20.00 1.16 -4.82
N PRO A 180 18.81 1.36 -4.21
CA PRO A 180 18.41 2.66 -3.69
C PRO A 180 19.17 3.09 -2.42
N SER A 181 20.14 2.31 -1.91
CA SER A 181 21.08 2.83 -0.91
C SER A 181 22.09 3.83 -1.51
N SER A 182 22.24 3.86 -2.84
CA SER A 182 23.06 4.87 -3.54
C SER A 182 22.33 6.20 -3.78
N VAL A 183 20.99 6.22 -3.89
CA VAL A 183 20.19 7.48 -3.94
C VAL A 183 19.86 8.05 -2.56
N ALA A 184 20.09 7.30 -1.48
CA ALA A 184 20.12 7.85 -0.12
C ALA A 184 21.43 8.60 0.20
N SER A 185 22.44 8.52 -0.69
CA SER A 185 23.73 9.20 -0.53
C SER A 185 23.98 10.32 -1.55
N THR A 186 23.00 10.67 -2.40
CA THR A 186 23.11 11.79 -3.35
C THR A 186 22.09 12.91 -3.12
N VAL A 187 21.39 12.94 -1.99
CA VAL A 187 20.52 14.08 -1.59
C VAL A 187 21.15 14.94 -0.47
N THR A 188 22.36 14.61 -0.01
CA THR A 188 23.08 15.40 1.01
C THR A 188 24.28 16.19 0.48
N SER A 189 24.55 16.17 -0.83
CA SER A 189 25.65 16.95 -1.43
C SER A 189 25.44 17.12 -2.93
N GLY A 190 24.62 18.10 -3.32
CA GLY A 190 24.41 18.44 -4.74
C GLY A 190 23.16 19.24 -5.07
N GLY A 191 22.21 19.38 -4.13
CA GLY A 191 21.10 20.33 -4.27
C GLY A 191 21.61 21.76 -4.03
N SER A 192 21.98 22.45 -5.10
CA SER A 192 22.15 23.90 -5.09
C SER A 192 20.96 24.55 -4.40
N ALA A 193 21.27 25.44 -3.46
CA ALA A 193 20.41 26.36 -2.73
C ALA A 193 18.89 26.26 -3.00
N SER A 194 18.14 25.91 -1.94
CA SER A 194 16.83 26.51 -1.59
C SER A 194 16.14 27.28 -2.71
N ASP A 195 15.26 26.63 -3.47
CA ASP A 195 14.32 27.33 -4.34
C ASP A 195 13.32 28.10 -3.46
N PRO A 196 13.39 29.44 -3.39
CA PRO A 196 12.65 30.24 -2.41
C PRO A 196 11.15 30.35 -2.73
N THR A 197 10.67 29.81 -3.86
CA THR A 197 9.25 29.75 -4.28
C THR A 197 8.54 28.46 -3.86
N SER A 198 9.25 27.53 -3.22
CA SER A 198 8.73 26.24 -2.79
C SER A 198 7.69 26.36 -1.66
N ASN A 199 6.41 26.28 -2.00
CA ASN A 199 5.28 26.22 -1.05
C ASN A 199 5.08 24.85 -0.38
N ALA A 200 6.09 23.96 -0.41
CA ALA A 200 5.99 22.64 0.21
C ALA A 200 5.64 22.75 1.70
N GLN A 201 4.66 21.96 2.14
CA GLN A 201 4.24 21.86 3.52
C GLN A 201 4.73 20.54 4.11
N ILE A 202 5.38 20.62 5.27
CA ILE A 202 5.80 19.47 6.05
C ILE A 202 5.08 19.55 7.40
N TYR A 203 4.24 18.55 7.69
CA TYR A 203 3.66 18.36 9.00
C TYR A 203 4.33 17.18 9.69
N GLU A 204 4.73 17.38 10.94
CA GLU A 204 5.32 16.37 11.82
C GLU A 204 4.57 16.40 13.15
N GLY A 205 3.86 15.33 13.48
CA GLY A 205 3.11 15.29 14.73
C GLY A 205 2.11 14.16 14.79
N GLU A 206 1.07 14.38 15.59
CA GLU A 206 0.03 13.41 15.88
C GLU A 206 -1.10 13.41 14.82
N TRP A 207 -1.64 12.23 14.60
CA TRP A 207 -2.69 11.92 13.64
C TRP A 207 -3.78 11.10 14.33
N LYS A 208 -5.02 11.38 13.95
CA LYS A 208 -6.18 10.61 14.34
C LYS A 208 -7.11 10.52 13.14
N ASP A 209 -7.34 9.30 12.68
CA ASP A 209 -8.32 8.97 11.64
C ASP A 209 -8.15 9.86 10.40
N ASP A 210 -6.93 9.88 9.86
CA ASP A 210 -6.48 10.68 8.71
C ASP A 210 -6.42 12.19 8.89
N ARG A 211 -6.57 12.68 10.13
CA ARG A 211 -6.56 14.11 10.44
C ARG A 211 -5.42 14.44 11.40
N ARG A 212 -4.75 15.57 11.16
CA ARG A 212 -3.81 16.15 12.14
C ARG A 212 -4.57 16.43 13.42
N HIS A 213 -4.05 15.93 14.53
CA HIS A 213 -4.68 16.00 15.84
C HIS A 213 -3.59 16.18 16.91
N GLY A 214 -3.97 16.42 18.17
CA GLY A 214 -3.02 16.44 19.28
C GLY A 214 -1.97 17.55 19.13
N TYR A 215 -0.68 17.21 19.22
CA TYR A 215 0.42 18.17 19.05
C TYR A 215 1.20 17.93 17.76
N GLY A 216 1.73 19.00 17.17
CA GLY A 216 2.59 18.88 16.00
C GLY A 216 3.12 20.19 15.47
N VAL A 217 4.06 20.06 14.54
CA VAL A 217 4.75 21.16 13.86
C VAL A 217 4.35 21.15 12.39
N LEU A 218 3.88 22.30 11.89
CA LEU A 218 3.68 22.52 10.45
C LEU A 218 4.71 23.53 9.98
N LYS A 219 5.58 23.13 9.05
CA LYS A 219 6.53 23.99 8.36
C LYS A 219 6.10 24.15 6.91
N ILE A 220 5.81 25.38 6.52
CA ILE A 220 5.70 25.79 5.11
C ILE A 220 7.09 26.29 4.73
N VAL A 221 7.77 25.57 3.84
CA VAL A 221 9.15 25.89 3.42
C VAL A 221 9.22 27.34 2.94
N GLY A 222 10.23 28.09 3.38
CA GLY A 222 10.39 29.52 3.05
C GLY A 222 9.43 30.49 3.76
N HIS A 223 8.29 30.03 4.27
CA HIS A 223 7.21 30.91 4.75
C HIS A 223 6.98 30.85 6.25
N HIS A 224 6.20 29.90 6.76
CA HIS A 224 5.66 29.98 8.11
C HIS A 224 5.85 28.67 8.85
N THR A 225 6.11 28.74 10.16
CA THR A 225 6.16 27.56 11.01
C THR A 225 5.20 27.69 12.19
N TYR A 226 4.36 26.69 12.38
CA TYR A 226 3.46 26.59 13.51
C TYR A 226 3.90 25.46 14.44
N TYR A 227 3.92 25.74 15.74
CA TYR A 227 4.15 24.79 16.82
C TYR A 227 2.93 24.84 17.74
N GLY A 228 2.23 23.72 17.93
CA GLY A 228 1.16 23.70 18.92
C GLY A 228 0.13 22.61 18.69
N GLN A 229 -1.07 22.89 19.16
CA GLN A 229 -2.18 21.93 19.15
C GLN A 229 -2.94 21.93 17.82
N TRP A 230 -3.46 20.75 17.49
CA TRP A 230 -4.23 20.44 16.30
C TRP A 230 -5.49 19.69 16.68
N GLU A 231 -6.57 20.01 15.99
CA GLU A 231 -7.86 19.35 16.11
C GLU A 231 -8.51 19.35 14.74
N GLU A 232 -8.84 18.17 14.22
CA GLU A 232 -9.54 18.02 12.93
C GLU A 232 -8.87 18.80 11.79
N ASN A 233 -7.55 18.62 11.63
CA ASN A 233 -6.70 19.33 10.66
C ASN A 233 -6.53 20.84 10.89
N MET A 234 -7.11 21.42 11.94
CA MET A 234 -7.05 22.85 12.24
C MET A 234 -6.17 23.12 13.45
N ARG A 235 -5.43 24.24 13.41
CA ARG A 235 -4.74 24.77 14.59
C ARG A 235 -5.78 25.06 15.68
N SER A 236 -5.59 24.49 16.85
CA SER A 236 -6.49 24.60 18.00
C SER A 236 -5.66 24.80 19.28
N GLY A 237 -6.29 24.94 20.43
CA GLY A 237 -5.61 24.99 21.73
C GLY A 237 -4.55 26.10 21.84
N TYR A 238 -3.37 25.78 22.37
CA TYR A 238 -2.26 26.75 22.51
C TYR A 238 -1.17 26.50 21.48
N GLY A 239 -0.55 27.57 20.98
CA GLY A 239 0.52 27.43 20.01
C GLY A 239 1.20 28.75 19.62
N VAL A 240 2.21 28.59 18.78
CA VAL A 240 3.12 29.62 18.31
C VAL A 240 3.20 29.55 16.78
N MET A 241 2.91 30.66 16.12
CA MET A 241 3.17 30.86 14.69
C MET A 241 4.37 31.78 14.51
N ILE A 242 5.33 31.37 13.68
CA ILE A 242 6.50 32.16 13.28
C ILE A 242 6.40 32.44 11.78
N TYR A 243 6.43 33.72 11.41
CA TYR A 243 6.40 34.18 10.02
C TYR A 243 7.84 34.46 9.56
N GLY A 244 8.28 33.77 8.51
CA GLY A 244 9.68 33.57 8.10
C GLY A 244 10.40 34.81 7.58
N GLU A 245 9.70 35.77 6.98
CA GLU A 245 10.34 36.99 6.44
C GLU A 245 10.59 38.06 7.51
N GLU A 246 9.65 38.22 8.46
CA GLU A 246 9.70 39.29 9.46
C GLU A 246 10.16 38.80 10.85
N LYS A 247 10.40 37.49 11.01
CA LYS A 247 10.49 36.81 12.32
C LYS A 247 9.37 37.21 13.29
N ARG A 248 8.23 37.68 12.75
CA ARG A 248 7.05 38.02 13.54
C ARG A 248 6.54 36.76 14.19
N LYS A 249 6.19 36.86 15.46
CA LYS A 249 5.67 35.75 16.25
C LYS A 249 4.27 36.05 16.73
N GLU A 250 3.36 35.11 16.51
CA GLU A 250 2.02 35.13 17.10
C GLU A 250 1.88 33.95 18.06
N GLU A 251 1.67 34.29 19.32
CA GLU A 251 1.61 33.34 20.43
C GLU A 251 0.26 33.47 21.11
N GLY A 252 -0.33 32.34 21.52
CA GLY A 252 -1.54 32.36 22.32
C GLY A 252 -2.48 31.19 22.05
N GLN A 253 -3.78 31.44 22.25
CA GLN A 253 -4.82 30.45 22.05
C GLN A 253 -5.41 30.55 20.65
N TRP A 254 -5.51 29.40 19.99
CA TRP A 254 -6.05 29.18 18.67
C TRP A 254 -7.37 28.42 18.76
N GLN A 255 -8.32 28.76 17.89
CA GLN A 255 -9.57 28.03 17.75
C GLN A 255 -9.97 28.03 16.28
N ARG A 256 -10.20 26.84 15.70
CA ARG A 256 -10.57 26.67 14.28
C ARG A 256 -9.64 27.44 13.33
N GLY A 257 -8.33 27.33 13.57
CA GLY A 257 -7.30 27.96 12.76
C GLY A 257 -7.05 29.45 13.01
N LYS A 258 -7.82 30.11 13.87
CA LYS A 258 -7.71 31.56 14.16
C LYS A 258 -7.15 31.81 15.56
N LEU A 259 -6.29 32.82 15.71
CA LEU A 259 -5.79 33.25 17.02
C LEU A 259 -6.89 34.05 17.75
N VAL A 260 -7.45 33.47 18.82
CA VAL A 260 -8.56 34.07 19.60
C VAL A 260 -8.07 34.81 20.85
N GLN A 261 -6.93 34.42 21.41
CA GLN A 261 -6.32 35.10 22.55
C GLN A 261 -4.81 35.28 22.31
N LYS A 262 -4.38 36.51 22.04
CA LYS A 262 -2.96 36.83 21.83
C LYS A 262 -2.23 37.00 23.17
N LEU A 263 -1.08 36.36 23.31
CA LEU A 263 -0.16 36.56 24.43
C LEU A 263 0.47 37.95 24.34
N LYS A 264 0.22 38.79 25.36
CA LYS A 264 0.78 40.14 25.48
C LYS A 264 1.84 40.14 26.58
N ARG A 265 3.11 40.21 26.21
CA ARG A 265 4.24 40.30 27.16
C ARG A 265 4.31 41.70 27.81
N ARG A 266 3.33 42.04 28.65
CA ARG A 266 3.37 43.22 29.54
C ARG A 266 3.78 42.75 30.93
N LYS A 267 4.76 43.43 31.54
CA LYS A 267 5.57 42.95 32.68
C LYS A 267 4.83 42.52 33.96
N LEU A 268 3.50 42.68 34.12
CA LEU A 268 2.86 42.64 35.45
C LEU A 268 1.47 41.96 35.55
N GLN A 269 0.99 41.16 34.59
CA GLN A 269 -0.32 40.48 34.72
C GLN A 269 -0.20 38.96 34.94
N LEU A 270 -0.75 38.44 36.05
CA LEU A 270 -0.76 37.00 36.38
C LEU A 270 -1.40 36.14 35.27
N LYS A 271 -2.50 36.62 34.67
CA LYS A 271 -3.16 35.96 33.52
C LYS A 271 -2.22 35.82 32.32
N SER A 272 -1.30 36.78 32.11
CA SER A 272 -0.28 36.69 31.05
C SER A 272 0.74 35.60 31.36
N LYS A 273 1.14 35.43 32.62
CA LYS A 273 2.10 34.38 33.03
C LYS A 273 1.50 32.97 32.86
N GLN A 274 0.22 32.79 33.21
CA GLN A 274 -0.47 31.51 33.00
C GLN A 274 -0.61 31.17 31.52
N LEU A 275 -1.00 32.14 30.69
CA LEU A 275 -1.09 31.95 29.24
C LEU A 275 0.29 31.63 28.63
N GLU A 276 1.33 32.34 29.05
CA GLU A 276 2.71 32.09 28.63
C GLU A 276 3.15 30.66 28.97
N ALA A 277 2.90 30.19 30.20
CA ALA A 277 3.22 28.82 30.60
C ALA A 277 2.50 27.78 29.72
N LYS A 278 1.22 27.98 29.41
CA LYS A 278 0.44 27.08 28.54
C LYS A 278 0.95 27.06 27.10
N VAL A 279 1.32 28.23 26.55
CA VAL A 279 1.92 28.34 25.22
C VAL A 279 3.28 27.64 25.17
N ASN A 280 4.12 27.85 26.19
CA ASN A 280 5.44 27.20 26.28
C ASN A 280 5.30 25.67 26.38
N GLN A 281 4.35 25.18 27.19
CA GLN A 281 4.09 23.75 27.28
C GLN A 281 3.63 23.17 25.93
N ALA A 282 2.71 23.84 25.24
CA ALA A 282 2.22 23.37 23.95
C ALA A 282 3.32 23.40 22.87
N HIS A 283 4.24 24.37 22.92
CA HIS A 283 5.42 24.38 22.06
C HIS A 283 6.30 23.15 22.33
N MET A 284 6.65 22.87 23.59
CA MET A 284 7.47 21.72 23.95
C MET A 284 6.82 20.39 23.55
N ASN A 285 5.52 20.23 23.80
CA ASN A 285 4.78 19.04 23.38
C ASN A 285 4.75 18.88 21.85
N ALA A 286 4.63 19.98 21.10
CA ALA A 286 4.70 19.93 19.64
C ALA A 286 6.07 19.49 19.12
N LEU A 287 7.16 19.94 19.76
CA LEU A 287 8.52 19.49 19.42
C LEU A 287 8.70 18.00 19.72
N GLN A 288 8.23 17.53 20.87
CA GLN A 288 8.28 16.12 21.25
C GLN A 288 7.45 15.24 20.29
N ALA A 289 6.24 15.67 19.94
CA ALA A 289 5.40 14.97 18.96
C ALA A 289 6.05 14.93 17.57
N ALA A 290 6.70 16.01 17.14
CA ALA A 290 7.44 16.06 15.89
C ALA A 290 8.66 15.12 15.89
N GLU A 291 9.40 15.02 17.01
CA GLU A 291 10.49 14.07 17.17
C GLU A 291 10.00 12.61 17.11
N ALA A 292 8.91 12.30 17.81
CA ALA A 292 8.27 10.99 17.74
C ALA A 292 7.79 10.67 16.32
N ALA A 293 7.20 11.65 15.61
CA ALA A 293 6.79 11.50 14.22
C ALA A 293 7.96 11.20 13.28
N ARG A 294 9.10 11.90 13.42
CA ARG A 294 10.31 11.60 12.64
C ARG A 294 10.86 10.20 12.93
N SER A 295 10.93 9.81 14.20
CA SER A 295 11.35 8.45 14.58
C SER A 295 10.44 7.38 13.98
N LYS A 296 9.11 7.59 14.01
CA LYS A 296 8.15 6.68 13.37
C LYS A 296 8.25 6.69 11.85
N ALA A 297 8.57 7.82 11.23
CA ALA A 297 8.81 7.91 9.79
C ALA A 297 10.03 7.06 9.36
N ASP A 298 11.12 7.08 10.13
CA ASP A 298 12.31 6.26 9.85
C ASP A 298 12.00 4.76 9.99
N LEU A 299 11.26 4.38 11.04
CA LEU A 299 10.80 3.00 11.20
C LEU A 299 9.84 2.57 10.09
N ALA A 300 8.95 3.47 9.66
CA ALA A 300 8.04 3.23 8.54
C ALA A 300 8.80 3.01 7.23
N GLU A 301 9.89 3.74 6.99
CA GLU A 301 10.77 3.52 5.85
C GLU A 301 11.40 2.11 5.88
N GLY A 302 11.87 1.65 7.04
CA GLY A 302 12.35 0.28 7.20
C GLY A 302 11.30 -0.79 6.90
N ARG A 303 10.04 -0.56 7.30
CA ARG A 303 8.91 -1.44 6.97
C ARG A 303 8.53 -1.37 5.49
N ALA A 304 8.58 -0.19 4.87
CA ALA A 304 8.34 0.02 3.45
C ALA A 304 9.39 -0.70 2.59
N ASN A 305 10.66 -0.69 3.00
CA ASN A 305 11.74 -1.44 2.34
C ASN A 305 11.49 -2.96 2.41
N THR A 306 11.10 -3.45 3.59
CA THR A 306 10.72 -4.86 3.78
C THR A 306 9.53 -5.24 2.89
N ALA A 307 8.47 -4.42 2.91
CA ALA A 307 7.28 -4.62 2.07
C ALA A 307 7.62 -4.60 0.57
N SER A 308 8.52 -3.72 0.14
CA SER A 308 9.00 -3.66 -1.24
C SER A 308 9.79 -4.92 -1.64
N ALA A 309 10.63 -5.45 -0.75
CA ALA A 309 11.32 -6.72 -0.99
C ALA A 309 10.34 -7.89 -1.13
N LYS A 310 9.32 -7.98 -0.26
CA LYS A 310 8.25 -8.98 -0.35
C LYS A 310 7.41 -8.80 -1.62
N SER A 311 7.11 -7.56 -2.01
CA SER A 311 6.43 -7.25 -3.26
C SER A 311 7.22 -7.71 -4.48
N ARG A 312 8.55 -7.59 -4.50
CA ARG A 312 9.37 -8.12 -5.62
C ARG A 312 9.26 -9.64 -5.73
N LEU A 313 9.29 -10.35 -4.59
CA LEU A 313 9.07 -11.80 -4.57
C LEU A 313 7.66 -12.18 -5.06
N ALA A 314 6.66 -11.40 -4.67
CA ALA A 314 5.28 -11.57 -5.11
C ALA A 314 5.09 -11.33 -6.61
N VAL A 315 5.75 -10.32 -7.18
CA VAL A 315 5.74 -10.07 -8.63
C VAL A 315 6.37 -11.23 -9.38
N ARG A 316 7.53 -11.75 -8.93
CA ARG A 316 8.16 -12.93 -9.55
C ARG A 316 7.25 -14.17 -9.45
N ALA A 317 6.62 -14.39 -8.30
CA ALA A 317 5.67 -15.49 -8.13
C ALA A 317 4.44 -15.33 -9.03
N ALA A 318 3.94 -14.10 -9.21
CA ALA A 318 2.83 -13.82 -10.12
C ALA A 318 3.21 -14.03 -11.59
N GLN A 319 4.42 -13.65 -12.01
CA GLN A 319 4.94 -13.93 -13.35
C GLN A 319 5.07 -15.44 -13.61
N GLN A 320 5.58 -16.19 -12.62
CA GLN A 320 5.62 -17.65 -12.72
C GLN A 320 4.22 -18.25 -12.81
N ALA A 321 3.30 -17.83 -11.92
CA ALA A 321 1.92 -18.27 -11.94
C ALA A 321 1.21 -17.96 -13.27
N LEU A 322 1.57 -16.86 -13.94
CA LEU A 322 1.05 -16.53 -15.27
C LEU A 322 1.56 -17.52 -16.33
N LYS A 323 2.86 -17.84 -16.34
CA LYS A 323 3.43 -18.85 -17.23
C LYS A 323 2.82 -20.24 -16.98
N ASP A 324 2.60 -20.58 -15.72
CA ASP A 324 1.94 -21.83 -15.33
C ASP A 324 0.49 -21.85 -15.84
N ALA A 325 -0.22 -20.72 -15.77
CA ALA A 325 -1.59 -20.59 -16.29
C ALA A 325 -1.63 -20.68 -17.83
N GLU A 326 -0.69 -20.08 -18.54
CA GLU A 326 -0.56 -20.19 -20.01
C GLU A 326 -0.30 -21.65 -20.43
N THR A 327 0.56 -22.35 -19.69
CA THR A 327 0.83 -23.77 -19.89
C THR A 327 -0.41 -24.62 -19.62
N ALA A 328 -1.14 -24.33 -18.53
CA ALA A 328 -2.40 -24.99 -18.21
C ALA A 328 -3.47 -24.73 -19.28
N GLU A 329 -3.53 -23.54 -19.87
CA GLU A 329 -4.43 -23.24 -20.99
C GLU A 329 -4.06 -24.05 -22.25
N ALA A 330 -2.76 -24.20 -22.55
CA ALA A 330 -2.30 -25.03 -23.65
C ALA A 330 -2.66 -26.51 -23.43
N VAL A 331 -2.49 -27.01 -22.20
CA VAL A 331 -2.91 -28.36 -21.80
C VAL A 331 -4.42 -28.53 -21.91
N GLU A 332 -5.21 -27.56 -21.46
CA GLU A 332 -6.66 -27.59 -21.60
C GLU A 332 -7.09 -27.65 -23.08
N LYS A 333 -6.45 -26.86 -23.95
CA LYS A 333 -6.69 -26.88 -25.40
C LYS A 333 -6.35 -28.24 -26.00
N PHE A 334 -5.22 -28.84 -25.60
CA PHE A 334 -4.79 -30.16 -26.05
C PHE A 334 -5.79 -31.26 -25.66
N TYR A 335 -6.31 -31.21 -24.43
CA TYR A 335 -7.28 -32.21 -23.93
C TYR A 335 -8.75 -31.82 -24.14
N ARG A 336 -9.07 -30.83 -24.97
CA ARG A 336 -10.46 -30.36 -25.20
C ARG A 336 -11.43 -31.48 -25.62
N ASN A 337 -10.92 -32.48 -26.35
CA ASN A 337 -11.71 -33.62 -26.84
C ASN A 337 -11.44 -34.90 -26.06
N ALA A 338 -10.77 -34.82 -24.90
CA ALA A 338 -10.54 -35.97 -24.04
C ALA A 338 -11.86 -36.54 -23.50
N PRO A 339 -11.89 -37.85 -23.15
CA PRO A 339 -13.05 -38.45 -22.51
C PRO A 339 -13.46 -37.69 -21.25
N LYS A 340 -14.78 -37.53 -21.09
CA LYS A 340 -15.40 -36.92 -19.91
C LYS A 340 -15.74 -37.99 -18.89
N VAL A 341 -15.46 -37.71 -17.62
CA VAL A 341 -15.76 -38.61 -16.50
C VAL A 341 -16.53 -37.84 -15.42
N GLN A 342 -17.50 -38.53 -14.80
CA GLN A 342 -18.31 -38.06 -13.67
C GLN A 342 -18.16 -39.06 -12.50
N GLY A 343 -18.15 -38.58 -11.24
CA GLY A 343 -18.24 -39.42 -10.02
C GLY A 343 -16.99 -39.43 -9.11
N GLU A 344 -17.12 -39.98 -7.89
CA GLU A 344 -16.22 -39.81 -6.71
C GLU A 344 -14.74 -40.25 -6.81
N ARG A 345 -14.23 -40.63 -7.99
CA ARG A 345 -12.90 -41.25 -8.13
C ARG A 345 -11.72 -40.27 -8.24
N ALA A 346 -11.96 -38.97 -8.25
CA ALA A 346 -10.92 -37.97 -8.45
C ALA A 346 -10.56 -37.24 -7.13
N VAL A 347 -9.28 -37.30 -6.74
CA VAL A 347 -8.76 -36.43 -5.67
C VAL A 347 -8.45 -35.07 -6.26
N ILE A 348 -9.44 -34.17 -6.25
CA ILE A 348 -9.25 -32.75 -6.55
C ILE A 348 -9.86 -31.94 -5.41
N SER A 349 -9.02 -31.20 -4.69
CA SER A 349 -9.50 -30.26 -3.68
C SER A 349 -9.66 -28.88 -4.31
N PHE A 350 -10.85 -28.57 -4.82
CA PHE A 350 -11.22 -27.20 -5.15
C PHE A 350 -12.09 -26.64 -4.02
N GLN A 351 -11.56 -25.68 -3.26
CA GLN A 351 -12.31 -25.10 -2.14
C GLN A 351 -13.44 -24.20 -2.65
N LYS A 352 -14.69 -24.66 -2.46
CA LYS A 352 -15.93 -23.90 -2.75
C LYS A 352 -16.04 -22.57 -1.99
N SER A 353 -15.21 -22.36 -0.97
CA SER A 353 -15.16 -21.13 -0.16
C SER A 353 -14.66 -19.91 -0.94
N LEU A 354 -13.91 -20.11 -2.03
CA LEU A 354 -13.37 -19.03 -2.88
C LEU A 354 -14.44 -18.28 -3.69
N VAL A 355 -15.61 -18.89 -3.91
CA VAL A 355 -16.72 -18.34 -4.71
C VAL A 355 -17.74 -17.58 -3.84
N ARG A 356 -17.66 -17.70 -2.50
CA ARG A 356 -18.64 -17.12 -1.54
C ARG A 356 -18.24 -15.74 -0.97
N LYS A 357 -17.33 -15.00 -1.59
CA LYS A 357 -16.92 -13.66 -1.12
C LYS A 357 -17.08 -12.57 -2.15
#